data_AF-A0A177YEP8-F1
#
_entry.id   AF-A0A177YEP8-F1
#
_cell.length_a   1.000
_cell.length_b   1.000
_cell.length_c   1.000
_cell.angle_alpha   90.00
_cell.angle_beta   90.00
_cell.angle_gamma   90.00
#
_symmetry.space_group_name_H-M   'P 1'
#
loop_
_entity.id
_entity.type
_entity.pdbx_description
1 polymer ?
#
loop_
_entity_poly.entity_id
_entity_poly.type
_entity_poly.pdbx_seq_one_letter_code
_entity_poly.pdbx_strand_id
1 'polypeptide(L)'
;MTTAADRRAPDMLAKAQLASTCNELGEPWPAWSTGDQLAVAVLLHDTDTIVGLDYTEHDALQRLRRTYGFHQLNTATQWFADLRARL
;
A
#
# COMPACT_ATOMS: atom_id res chain seq x y z
N MET A 1 17.53 12.75 7.88
CA MET A 1 17.83 11.53 7.11
C MET A 1 16.53 11.05 6.50
N THR A 2 16.41 11.01 5.17
CA THR A 2 15.20 10.54 4.49
C THR A 2 15.14 9.02 4.60
N THR A 3 14.09 8.47 5.21
CA THR A 3 13.98 7.01 5.37
C THR A 3 13.75 6.34 4.01
N ALA A 4 13.95 5.01 3.93
CA ALA A 4 13.61 4.27 2.71
C ALA A 4 12.11 4.37 2.37
N ALA A 5 11.26 4.48 3.39
CA ALA A 5 9.83 4.71 3.25
C ALA A 5 9.52 6.10 2.67
N ASP A 6 10.14 7.16 3.17
CA ASP A 6 9.96 8.52 2.63
C ASP A 6 10.31 8.62 1.14
N ARG A 7 11.34 7.90 0.70
CA ARG A 7 11.72 7.86 -0.73
C ARG A 7 10.69 7.15 -1.60
N ARG A 8 9.88 6.25 -1.04
CA ARG A 8 8.83 5.50 -1.75
C ARG A 8 7.45 6.13 -1.66
N ALA A 9 7.24 7.05 -0.73
CA ALA A 9 5.97 7.76 -0.55
C ALA A 9 5.39 8.36 -1.85
N PRO A 10 6.15 9.13 -2.67
CA PRO A 10 5.57 9.70 -3.89
C PRO A 10 5.16 8.66 -4.93
N ASP A 11 5.93 7.57 -5.07
CA ASP A 11 5.60 6.46 -5.96
C ASP A 11 4.31 5.74 -5.50
N MET A 12 4.18 5.48 -4.20
CA MET A 12 2.97 4.85 -3.66
C MET A 12 1.73 5.73 -3.80
N LEU A 13 1.85 7.05 -3.62
CA LEU A 13 0.74 7.97 -3.85
C LEU A 13 0.31 7.97 -5.32
N ALA A 14 1.26 8.02 -6.25
CA ALA A 14 0.96 7.96 -7.68
C ALA A 14 0.29 6.64 -8.08
N LYS A 15 0.78 5.50 -7.56
CA LYS A 15 0.16 4.20 -7.79
C LYS A 15 -1.24 4.11 -7.17
N ALA A 16 -1.44 4.62 -5.96
CA ALA A 16 -2.77 4.63 -5.34
C ALA A 16 -3.77 5.49 -6.09
N GLN A 17 -3.37 6.67 -6.58
CA GLN A 17 -4.21 7.50 -7.44
C GLN A 17 -4.60 6.76 -8.72
N LEU A 18 -3.63 6.11 -9.39
CA LEU A 18 -3.90 5.32 -10.59
C LEU A 18 -4.83 4.13 -10.29
N ALA A 19 -4.60 3.41 -9.20
CA ALA A 19 -5.45 2.31 -8.77
C ALA A 19 -6.88 2.76 -8.44
N SER A 20 -7.06 3.92 -7.80
CA SER A 20 -8.39 4.51 -7.59
C SER A 20 -9.08 4.76 -8.93
N THR A 21 -8.40 5.36 -9.91
CA THR A 21 -8.97 5.57 -11.26
C THR A 21 -9.32 4.25 -11.95
N CYS A 22 -8.45 3.23 -11.86
CA CYS A 22 -8.76 1.90 -12.41
C CYS A 22 -10.01 1.30 -11.75
N ASN A 23 -10.13 1.40 -10.42
CA ASN A 23 -11.30 0.91 -9.68
C ASN A 23 -12.59 1.64 -10.10
N GLU A 24 -12.54 2.96 -10.31
CA GLU A 24 -13.67 3.74 -10.82
C GLU A 24 -14.10 3.34 -12.24
N LEU A 25 -13.12 2.99 -13.08
CA LEU A 25 -13.35 2.56 -14.46
C LEU A 25 -13.68 1.05 -14.58
N GLY A 26 -13.57 0.29 -13.49
CA GLY A 26 -13.69 -1.18 -13.52
C GLY A 26 -12.55 -1.88 -14.28
N GLU A 27 -11.40 -1.21 -14.40
CA GLU A 27 -10.22 -1.74 -15.08
C GLU A 27 -9.29 -2.47 -14.08
N PRO A 28 -8.58 -3.51 -14.52
CA PRO A 28 -7.58 -4.16 -13.67
C PRO A 28 -6.43 -3.20 -13.38
N TRP A 29 -5.83 -3.32 -12.19
CA TRP A 29 -4.60 -2.60 -11.90
C TRP A 29 -3.49 -3.01 -12.86
N PRO A 30 -2.49 -2.14 -13.10
CA PRO A 30 -1.32 -2.50 -13.88
C PRO A 30 -0.62 -3.74 -13.31
N ALA A 31 0.20 -4.40 -14.14
CA ALA A 31 0.96 -5.61 -13.79
C ALA A 31 2.13 -5.34 -12.81
N TRP A 32 1.82 -4.71 -11.68
CA TRP A 32 2.75 -4.44 -10.59
C TRP A 32 3.14 -5.73 -9.86
N SER A 33 4.24 -5.64 -9.11
CA SER A 33 4.62 -6.72 -8.21
C SER A 33 3.55 -6.95 -7.15
N THR A 34 3.41 -8.18 -6.65
CA THR A 34 2.49 -8.50 -5.54
C THR A 34 2.72 -7.59 -4.33
N GLY A 35 3.97 -7.19 -4.06
CA GLY A 35 4.28 -6.28 -2.96
C GLY A 35 3.74 -4.86 -3.16
N ASP A 36 3.78 -4.35 -4.40
CA ASP A 36 3.21 -3.05 -4.74
C ASP A 36 1.69 -3.09 -4.72
N GLN A 37 1.07 -4.14 -5.29
CA GLN A 37 -0.37 -4.33 -5.23
C GLN A 37 -0.84 -4.38 -3.77
N LEU A 38 -0.16 -5.16 -2.92
CA LEU A 38 -0.50 -5.24 -1.50
C LEU A 38 -0.32 -3.91 -0.78
N ALA A 39 0.73 -3.14 -1.10
CA ALA A 39 0.95 -1.81 -0.51
C ALA A 39 -0.15 -0.82 -0.89
N VAL A 40 -0.55 -0.81 -2.17
CA VAL A 40 -1.62 0.05 -2.69
C VAL A 40 -2.97 -0.37 -2.12
N ALA A 41 -3.24 -1.67 -2.02
CA ALA A 41 -4.48 -2.18 -1.42
C ALA A 41 -4.62 -1.79 0.05
N VAL A 42 -3.53 -1.91 0.83
CA VAL A 42 -3.49 -1.41 2.22
C VAL A 42 -3.70 0.10 2.28
N LEU A 43 -3.08 0.86 1.36
CA LEU A 43 -3.20 2.31 1.31
C LEU A 43 -4.64 2.77 0.98
N LEU A 44 -5.33 2.06 0.08
CA LEU A 44 -6.70 2.34 -0.33
C LEU A 44 -7.77 1.70 0.57
N HIS A 45 -7.38 0.91 1.59
CA HIS A 45 -8.30 0.08 2.37
C HIS A 45 -9.13 -0.89 1.48
N ASP A 46 -8.53 -1.37 0.39
CA ASP A 46 -9.16 -2.32 -0.53
C ASP A 46 -9.03 -3.75 0.02
N THR A 47 -9.99 -4.14 0.86
CA THR A 47 -10.04 -5.45 1.50
C THR A 47 -10.26 -6.60 0.51
N ASP A 48 -10.95 -6.37 -0.61
CA ASP A 48 -11.18 -7.41 -1.62
C ASP A 48 -9.86 -7.79 -2.28
N THR A 49 -9.07 -6.80 -2.70
CA THR A 49 -7.73 -7.04 -3.26
C THR A 49 -6.79 -7.68 -2.22
N ILE A 50 -6.84 -7.25 -0.95
CA ILE A 50 -6.02 -7.87 0.12
C ILE A 50 -6.35 -9.36 0.27
N VAL A 51 -7.64 -9.72 0.31
CA VAL A 51 -8.09 -11.11 0.44
C VAL A 51 -7.80 -11.90 -0.85
N GLY A 52 -7.99 -11.30 -2.02
CA GLY A 52 -7.68 -11.91 -3.31
C GLY A 52 -6.19 -12.22 -3.51
N LEU A 53 -5.31 -11.57 -2.74
CA LEU A 53 -3.88 -11.88 -2.68
C LEU A 53 -3.50 -12.89 -1.57
N ASP A 54 -4.48 -13.52 -0.91
CA ASP A 54 -4.32 -14.43 0.23
C ASP A 54 -3.69 -13.78 1.47
N TYR A 55 -4.02 -12.51 1.74
CA TYR A 55 -3.59 -11.81 2.94
C TYR A 55 -4.78 -11.37 3.81
N THR A 56 -4.52 -11.24 5.11
CA THR A 56 -5.30 -10.34 5.96
C THR A 56 -4.65 -8.96 5.99
N GLU A 57 -5.38 -7.91 6.40
CA GLU A 57 -4.80 -6.57 6.57
C GLU A 57 -3.61 -6.59 7.55
N HIS A 58 -3.69 -7.38 8.62
CA HIS A 58 -2.59 -7.56 9.57
C HIS A 58 -1.37 -8.19 8.88
N ASP A 59 -1.56 -9.29 8.15
CA ASP A 59 -0.47 -9.98 7.46
C ASP A 59 0.19 -9.10 6.40
N ALA A 60 -0.62 -8.34 5.68
CA ALA A 60 -0.19 -7.36 4.72
C ALA A 60 0.71 -6.31 5.39
N LEU A 61 0.24 -5.69 6.48
CA LEU A 61 1.02 -4.70 7.23
C LEU A 61 2.30 -5.32 7.82
N GLN A 62 2.28 -6.54 8.34
CA GLN A 62 3.48 -7.23 8.84
C GLN A 62 4.52 -7.46 7.74
N ARG A 63 4.07 -7.86 6.55
CA ARG A 63 4.93 -8.05 5.38
C ARG A 63 5.51 -6.72 4.93
N LEU A 64 4.67 -5.71 4.73
CA LEU A 64 5.05 -4.37 4.27
C LEU A 64 5.99 -3.70 5.28
N ARG A 65 5.77 -3.89 6.58
CA ARG A 65 6.68 -3.42 7.64
C ARG A 65 8.14 -3.79 7.33
N ARG A 66 8.39 -5.05 6.96
CA ARG A 66 9.73 -5.54 6.59
C ARG A 66 10.20 -4.94 5.26
N THR A 67 9.32 -4.86 4.26
CA THR A 67 9.61 -4.30 2.93
C THR A 67 10.04 -2.83 2.96
N TYR A 68 9.46 -2.05 3.87
CA TYR A 68 9.73 -0.62 4.04
C TYR A 68 10.73 -0.30 5.15
N GLY A 69 11.21 -1.32 5.88
CA GLY A 69 12.24 -1.16 6.92
C GLY A 69 11.72 -0.58 8.24
N PHE A 70 10.43 -0.73 8.53
CA PHE A 70 9.86 -0.33 9.82
C PHE A 70 10.19 -1.37 10.91
N HIS A 71 10.55 -0.92 12.11
CA HIS A 71 10.80 -1.82 13.24
C HIS A 71 9.50 -2.26 13.93
N GLN A 72 8.54 -1.35 14.05
CA GLN A 72 7.27 -1.58 14.74
C GLN A 72 6.11 -1.60 13.75
N LEU A 73 5.12 -2.47 14.00
CA LEU A 73 3.93 -2.57 13.15
C LEU A 73 3.14 -1.26 13.17
N ASN A 74 2.97 -0.66 14.36
CA ASN A 74 2.27 0.62 14.52
C ASN A 74 2.88 1.73 13.68
N THR A 75 4.21 1.79 13.54
CA THR A 75 4.86 2.79 12.68
C THR A 75 4.51 2.58 11.20
N ALA A 76 4.44 1.33 10.74
CA ALA A 76 4.01 1.03 9.37
C ALA A 76 2.53 1.42 9.18
N THR A 77 1.65 1.04 10.12
CA THR A 77 0.23 1.40 10.10
C THR A 77 0.02 2.91 10.07
N GLN A 78 0.73 3.66 10.91
CA GLN A 78 0.69 5.12 10.94
C GLN A 78 1.16 5.71 9.61
N TRP A 79 2.27 5.22 9.06
CA TRP A 79 2.78 5.71 7.78
C TRP A 79 1.79 5.50 6.63
N PHE A 80 1.14 4.33 6.53
CA PHE A 80 0.10 4.10 5.53
C PHE A 80 -1.13 5.00 5.77
N ALA A 81 -1.52 5.22 7.02
CA ALA A 81 -2.61 6.14 7.36
C ALA A 81 -2.28 7.59 6.97
N ASP A 82 -1.05 8.04 7.23
CA ASP A 82 -0.57 9.39 6.87
C ASP A 82 -0.51 9.58 5.36
N LEU A 83 -0.09 8.55 4.61
CA LEU A 83 -0.13 8.60 3.14
C LEU A 83 -1.57 8.66 2.62
N ARG A 84 -2.47 7.87 3.19
CA ARG A 84 -3.87 7.87 2.77
C ARG A 84 -4.53 9.22 2.98
N ALA A 85 -4.20 9.92 4.07
CA ALA A 85 -4.71 11.27 4.34
C ALA A 85 -4.27 12.33 3.32
N ARG A 86 -3.33 11.99 2.41
CA ARG A 86 -2.81 12.85 1.35
C ARG A 86 -3.36 12.49 -0.04
N LEU A 87 -4.14 11.43 -0.16
CA LEU A 87 -4.88 11.06 -1.37
C LEU A 87 -6.11 11.96 -1.51
#